data_AF-A0A954DJ83-F1
#
_entry.id   AF-A0A954DJ83-F1
#
_cell.length_a   1.000
_cell.length_b   1.000
_cell.length_c   1.000
_cell.angle_alpha   90.00
_cell.angle_beta   90.00
_cell.angle_gamma   90.00
#
_symmetry.space_group_name_H-M   'P 1'
#
loop_
_entity.id
_entity.type
_entity.pdbx_description
1 polymer ?
#
loop_
_entity_poly.entity_id
_entity_poly.type
_entity_poly.pdbx_seq_one_letter_code
_entity_poly.pdbx_strand_id
1 'polypeptide(L)'
;VSVALQSKGIDFGHIEIDVNGNVDAHGVQGIDEDLIIKPFHQKGVVASLREFTNNALNHHHGMQSSERFGKNVDADGDGKADEVLEGDVTAMTLWQATLPVPGRMLPSDPGQRAAVDEGERLFDAIGCARCHVPELVLDDPVFTEPGPFHTKGNLRPGDVPNVVGVDLTRFGPGPRLDRERDGTVRVPVYTDFKRHDLGPLCNNEKLQQAGVATGLFLTRKLWGFASEPTYLHHGRATTIRDAIEMHGGEAEDTRRAFRELDPKQQAMMLDFLGTLQVLDVGPSRVRTR
;
A
#
# COMPACT_ATOMS: atom_id res chain seq x y z
N VAL A 1 28.14 -3.98 -15.20
CA VAL A 1 26.98 -4.85 -15.53
C VAL A 1 25.73 -4.11 -15.13
N SER A 2 24.72 -4.03 -15.99
CA SER A 2 23.41 -3.46 -15.64
C SER A 2 22.48 -4.60 -15.23
N VAL A 3 21.76 -4.44 -14.12
CA VAL A 3 20.82 -5.42 -13.58
C VAL A 3 19.46 -4.75 -13.46
N ALA A 4 18.47 -5.26 -14.18
CA ALA A 4 17.10 -4.80 -14.09
C ALA A 4 16.48 -5.17 -12.74
N LEU A 5 15.72 -4.25 -12.16
CA LEU A 5 14.99 -4.43 -10.91
C LEU A 5 13.52 -4.66 -11.22
N GLN A 6 13.05 -5.88 -11.00
CA GLN A 6 11.65 -6.23 -11.18
C GLN A 6 11.15 -7.04 -9.99
N SER A 7 9.93 -6.74 -9.52
CA SER A 7 9.25 -7.53 -8.50
C SER A 7 7.76 -7.59 -8.82
N LYS A 8 7.20 -8.81 -8.82
CA LYS A 8 5.76 -9.06 -9.05
C LYS A 8 5.21 -8.41 -10.33
N GLY A 9 6.05 -8.35 -11.38
CA GLY A 9 5.70 -7.74 -12.66
C GLY A 9 5.92 -6.22 -12.74
N ILE A 10 6.26 -5.55 -11.64
CA ILE A 10 6.53 -4.11 -11.58
C ILE A 10 8.02 -3.84 -11.82
N ASP A 11 8.31 -2.89 -12.71
CA ASP A 11 9.65 -2.40 -13.04
C ASP A 11 10.05 -1.24 -12.10
N PHE A 12 11.18 -1.40 -11.42
CA PHE A 12 11.79 -0.42 -10.50
C PHE A 12 13.12 0.15 -11.05
N GLY A 13 13.35 0.04 -12.36
CA GLY A 13 14.52 0.52 -13.06
C GLY A 13 15.66 -0.48 -13.04
N HIS A 14 16.88 -0.01 -12.78
CA HIS A 14 18.08 -0.85 -12.80
C HIS A 14 19.15 -0.32 -11.84
N ILE A 15 20.11 -1.19 -11.53
CA ILE A 15 21.38 -0.81 -10.91
C ILE A 15 22.53 -1.11 -11.86
N GLU A 16 23.62 -0.36 -11.75
CA GLU A 16 24.87 -0.66 -12.43
C GLU A 16 25.92 -1.12 -11.43
N ILE A 17 26.66 -2.17 -11.78
CA ILE A 17 27.74 -2.73 -10.97
C ILE A 17 29.04 -2.58 -11.76
N ASP A 18 29.99 -1.83 -11.21
CA ASP A 18 31.30 -1.62 -11.83
C ASP A 18 32.25 -2.84 -11.63
N VAL A 19 33.44 -2.77 -12.22
CA VAL A 19 34.44 -3.85 -12.14
C VAL A 19 35.03 -4.03 -10.74
N ASN A 20 34.86 -3.05 -9.85
CA ASN A 20 35.32 -3.09 -8.47
C ASN A 20 34.23 -3.58 -7.51
N GLY A 21 33.03 -3.86 -8.02
CA GLY A 21 31.88 -4.25 -7.21
C GLY A 21 31.12 -3.08 -6.58
N ASN A 22 31.39 -1.84 -7.00
CA ASN A 22 30.59 -0.69 -6.58
C ASN A 22 29.22 -0.73 -7.27
N VAL A 23 28.17 -0.41 -6.51
CA VAL A 23 26.79 -0.36 -7.00
C VAL A 23 26.39 1.09 -7.20
N ASP A 24 25.98 1.45 -8.41
CA ASP A 24 25.29 2.68 -8.75
C ASP A 24 23.78 2.42 -8.82
N ALA A 25 23.03 3.12 -7.97
CA ALA A 25 21.59 3.00 -7.82
C ALA A 25 20.81 4.18 -8.44
N HIS A 26 21.46 5.07 -9.20
CA HIS A 26 20.77 6.20 -9.84
C HIS A 26 19.67 5.78 -10.85
N GLY A 27 19.73 4.55 -11.35
CA GLY A 27 18.70 3.96 -12.20
C GLY A 27 17.46 3.45 -11.47
N VAL A 28 17.42 3.47 -10.13
CA VAL A 28 16.29 3.02 -9.31
C VAL A 28 15.11 4.00 -9.45
N GLN A 29 13.90 3.48 -9.60
CA GLN A 29 12.70 4.27 -9.82
C GLN A 29 11.61 4.00 -8.78
N GLY A 30 11.05 5.06 -8.22
CA GLY A 30 9.85 5.01 -7.38
C GLY A 30 10.03 4.44 -5.97
N ILE A 31 11.24 3.99 -5.60
CA ILE A 31 11.62 3.51 -4.26
C ILE A 31 12.97 4.11 -3.85
N ASP A 32 13.42 3.84 -2.62
CA ASP A 32 14.74 4.26 -2.15
C ASP A 32 15.86 3.34 -2.69
N GLU A 33 17.10 3.82 -2.64
CA GLU A 33 18.30 3.07 -3.05
C GLU A 33 18.60 1.84 -2.16
N ASP A 34 17.86 1.66 -1.06
CA ASP A 34 17.91 0.45 -0.23
C ASP A 34 17.16 -0.74 -0.86
N LEU A 35 16.51 -0.54 -2.00
CA LEU A 35 15.78 -1.53 -2.79
C LEU A 35 14.58 -2.15 -2.04
N ILE A 36 14.13 -1.53 -0.94
CA ILE A 36 12.98 -1.98 -0.17
C ILE A 36 11.74 -1.22 -0.64
N ILE A 37 10.72 -1.97 -1.06
CA ILE A 37 9.38 -1.43 -1.30
C ILE A 37 8.73 -1.12 0.05
N LYS A 38 8.37 0.15 0.28
CA LYS A 38 7.83 0.66 1.54
C LYS A 38 6.35 1.05 1.36
N PRO A 39 5.39 0.18 1.68
CA PRO A 39 4.00 0.37 1.29
C PRO A 39 3.21 1.29 2.24
N PHE A 40 3.81 1.73 3.35
CA PHE A 40 3.14 2.51 4.38
C PHE A 40 3.50 4.00 4.34
N HIS A 41 2.58 4.83 4.85
CA HIS A 41 2.55 6.29 4.72
C HIS A 41 2.30 6.79 3.28
N GLN A 42 1.98 8.07 3.13
CA GLN A 42 1.65 8.69 1.84
C GLN A 42 2.87 8.83 0.92
N LYS A 43 4.05 8.93 1.52
CA LYS A 43 5.34 8.99 0.82
C LYS A 43 6.00 7.63 0.63
N GLY A 44 5.42 6.55 1.15
CA GLY A 44 6.01 5.21 1.08
C GLY A 44 7.38 5.16 1.76
N VAL A 45 7.46 5.50 3.05
CA VAL A 45 8.74 5.64 3.78
C VAL A 45 8.86 4.69 4.98
N VAL A 46 7.86 3.84 5.19
CA VAL A 46 7.81 2.86 6.27
C VAL A 46 7.70 1.46 5.68
N ALA A 47 8.58 0.57 6.11
CA ALA A 47 8.78 -0.75 5.48
C ALA A 47 7.88 -1.84 6.06
N SER A 48 7.44 -1.72 7.31
CA SER A 48 6.66 -2.76 7.98
C SER A 48 5.50 -2.24 8.82
N LEU A 49 4.53 -3.13 9.09
CA LEU A 49 3.42 -2.86 10.01
C LEU A 49 3.91 -2.57 11.44
N ARG A 50 4.98 -3.24 11.89
CA ARG A 50 5.56 -2.99 13.21
C ARG A 50 6.15 -1.59 13.31
N GLU A 51 6.92 -1.17 12.31
CA GLU A 51 7.47 0.19 12.26
C GLU A 51 6.34 1.22 12.19
N PHE A 52 5.32 0.99 11.38
CA PHE A 52 4.12 1.82 11.32
C PHE A 52 3.43 1.94 12.68
N THR A 53 3.25 0.81 13.37
CA THR A 53 2.64 0.75 14.71
C THR A 53 3.46 1.52 15.73
N ASN A 54 4.77 1.31 15.80
CA ASN A 54 5.65 2.02 16.72
C ASN A 54 5.70 3.54 16.45
N ASN A 55 5.72 3.93 15.17
CA ASN A 55 5.63 5.34 14.79
C ASN A 55 4.30 5.95 15.27
N ALA A 56 3.19 5.24 15.10
CA ALA A 56 1.86 5.72 15.49
C ALA A 56 1.68 5.78 17.02
N LEU A 57 2.13 4.78 17.77
CA LEU A 57 2.11 4.78 19.24
C LEU A 57 2.77 6.05 19.78
N ASN A 58 3.98 6.35 19.32
CA ASN A 58 4.71 7.52 19.80
C ASN A 58 4.11 8.84 19.28
N HIS A 59 3.91 8.97 17.96
CA HIS A 59 3.57 10.25 17.36
C HIS A 59 2.09 10.63 17.52
N HIS A 60 1.19 9.65 17.46
CA HIS A 60 -0.26 9.89 17.45
C HIS A 60 -0.92 9.60 18.80
N HIS A 61 -0.40 8.62 19.55
CA HIS A 61 -1.00 8.23 20.82
C HIS A 61 -0.22 8.73 22.05
N GLY A 62 1.00 9.22 21.87
CA GLY A 62 1.87 9.62 22.97
C GLY A 62 2.28 8.47 23.88
N MET A 63 2.38 7.25 23.32
CA MET A 63 2.81 6.05 24.03
C MET A 63 4.18 5.56 23.53
N GLN A 64 5.00 5.06 24.44
CA GLN A 64 6.39 4.68 24.22
C GLN A 64 6.57 3.17 24.28
N SER A 65 6.98 2.57 23.15
CA SER A 65 7.32 1.15 23.13
C SER A 65 8.73 0.88 23.67
N SER A 66 8.85 -0.16 24.50
CA SER A 66 10.11 -0.55 25.13
C SER A 66 11.21 -0.90 24.11
N GLU A 67 10.83 -1.47 22.96
CA GLU A 67 11.77 -1.79 21.87
C GLU A 67 12.40 -0.55 21.20
N ARG A 68 11.74 0.61 21.30
CA ARG A 68 12.20 1.85 20.68
C ARG A 68 12.91 2.77 21.66
N PHE A 69 12.39 2.87 22.88
CA PHE A 69 12.88 3.80 23.90
C PHE A 69 13.81 3.14 24.93
N GLY A 70 13.80 1.81 25.02
CA GLY A 70 14.56 1.04 25.98
C GLY A 70 13.71 0.62 27.19
N LYS A 71 14.12 -0.47 27.84
CA LYS A 71 13.40 -1.00 29.01
C LYS A 71 13.63 -0.14 30.25
N ASN A 72 12.58 0.06 31.04
CA ASN A 72 12.57 0.93 32.21
C ASN A 72 12.96 2.39 31.90
N VAL A 73 12.73 2.85 30.67
CA VAL A 73 12.95 4.24 30.25
C VAL A 73 11.61 4.96 30.22
N ASP A 74 11.57 6.14 30.83
CA ASP A 74 10.48 7.12 30.81
C ASP A 74 10.99 8.35 30.06
N ALA A 75 10.83 8.37 28.73
CA ALA A 75 11.48 9.38 27.88
C ALA A 75 10.73 10.72 27.83
N ASP A 76 9.44 10.75 28.20
CA ASP A 76 8.64 11.98 28.25
C ASP A 76 8.41 12.50 29.68
N GLY A 77 8.78 11.73 30.70
CA GLY A 77 8.83 12.16 32.09
C GLY A 77 7.46 12.17 32.77
N ASP A 78 6.51 11.36 32.30
CA ASP A 78 5.17 11.28 32.88
C ASP A 78 5.09 10.34 34.10
N GLY A 79 6.19 9.65 34.42
CA GLY A 79 6.32 8.70 35.51
C GLY A 79 5.94 7.27 35.14
N LYS A 80 5.76 6.96 33.85
CA LYS A 80 5.46 5.63 33.30
C LYS A 80 6.58 5.17 32.39
N ALA A 81 7.26 4.10 32.81
CA ALA A 81 8.17 3.36 31.94
C ALA A 81 7.47 2.10 31.40
N ASP A 82 7.97 1.58 30.28
CA ASP A 82 7.52 0.32 29.68
C ASP A 82 6.02 0.30 29.33
N GLU A 83 5.51 1.41 28.78
CA GLU A 83 4.08 1.60 28.50
C GLU A 83 3.50 0.59 27.51
N VAL A 84 4.30 0.23 26.49
CA VAL A 84 3.94 -0.78 25.49
C VAL A 84 5.09 -1.75 25.29
N LEU A 85 4.85 -3.03 25.61
CA LEU A 85 5.88 -4.06 25.52
C LEU A 85 5.96 -4.64 24.11
N GLU A 86 7.06 -5.34 23.83
CA GLU A 86 7.29 -5.98 22.53
C GLU A 86 6.19 -6.99 22.16
N GLY A 87 5.61 -7.66 23.17
CA GLY A 87 4.46 -8.55 23.02
C GLY A 87 3.17 -7.83 22.64
N ASP A 88 2.94 -6.63 23.17
CA ASP A 88 1.76 -5.81 22.85
C ASP A 88 1.84 -5.32 21.41
N VAL A 89 3.01 -4.81 20.98
CA VAL A 89 3.23 -4.39 19.59
C VAL A 89 3.11 -5.59 18.63
N THR A 90 3.58 -6.78 19.04
CA THR A 90 3.39 -8.03 18.27
C THR A 90 1.91 -8.34 18.10
N ALA A 91 1.11 -8.27 19.17
CA ALA A 91 -0.32 -8.51 19.12
C ALA A 91 -1.05 -7.49 18.21
N MET A 92 -0.71 -6.20 18.33
CA MET A 92 -1.26 -5.14 17.46
C MET A 92 -0.90 -5.36 15.98
N THR A 93 0.34 -5.76 15.70
CA THR A 93 0.82 -6.00 14.33
C THR A 93 0.14 -7.21 13.70
N LEU A 94 0.00 -8.32 14.44
CA LEU A 94 -0.73 -9.51 13.98
C LEU A 94 -2.22 -9.22 13.79
N TRP A 95 -2.83 -8.42 14.66
CA TRP A 95 -4.22 -7.97 14.49
C TRP A 95 -4.39 -7.15 13.21
N GLN A 96 -3.53 -6.17 12.95
CA GLN A 96 -3.54 -5.37 11.70
C GLN A 96 -3.34 -6.25 10.46
N ALA A 97 -2.38 -7.16 10.49
CA ALA A 97 -2.07 -8.04 9.35
C ALA A 97 -3.21 -9.02 9.00
N THR A 98 -4.05 -9.36 9.98
CA THR A 98 -5.14 -10.34 9.82
C THR A 98 -6.52 -9.71 9.64
N LEU A 99 -6.58 -8.39 9.46
CA LEU A 99 -7.84 -7.71 9.14
C LEU A 99 -8.46 -8.27 7.84
N PRO A 100 -9.81 -8.28 7.73
CA PRO A 100 -10.48 -8.75 6.54
C PRO A 100 -10.04 -8.00 5.29
N VAL A 101 -9.92 -8.74 4.19
CA VAL A 101 -9.56 -8.11 2.92
C VAL A 101 -10.75 -7.37 2.32
N PRO A 102 -10.56 -6.19 1.68
CA PRO A 102 -11.64 -5.54 0.94
C PRO A 102 -12.06 -6.38 -0.28
N GLY A 103 -12.97 -5.88 -1.11
CA GLY A 103 -13.39 -6.57 -2.32
C GLY A 103 -14.18 -5.69 -3.27
N ARG A 104 -15.01 -6.33 -4.09
CA ARG A 104 -15.93 -5.63 -5.00
C ARG A 104 -17.38 -5.81 -4.56
N MET A 105 -18.09 -4.70 -4.39
CA MET A 105 -19.54 -4.70 -4.26
C MET A 105 -20.16 -4.53 -5.65
N LEU A 106 -20.56 -5.65 -6.26
CA LEU A 106 -21.07 -5.67 -7.63
C LEU A 106 -22.60 -5.51 -7.67
N PRO A 107 -23.16 -4.70 -8.59
CA PRO A 107 -24.59 -4.59 -8.78
C PRO A 107 -25.26 -5.92 -9.13
N SER A 108 -26.50 -6.12 -8.67
CA SER A 108 -27.31 -7.28 -9.05
C SER A 108 -27.87 -7.17 -10.47
N ASP A 109 -28.10 -5.95 -10.96
CA ASP A 109 -28.58 -5.70 -12.32
C ASP A 109 -27.50 -6.06 -13.36
N PRO A 110 -27.81 -6.91 -14.36
CA PRO A 110 -26.85 -7.30 -15.39
C PRO A 110 -26.35 -6.13 -16.24
N GLY A 111 -27.19 -5.13 -16.51
CA GLY A 111 -26.81 -3.95 -17.28
C GLY A 111 -25.79 -3.09 -16.56
N GLN A 112 -25.99 -2.86 -15.26
CA GLN A 112 -25.04 -2.16 -14.40
C GLN A 112 -23.74 -2.95 -14.22
N ARG A 113 -23.81 -4.28 -14.13
CA ARG A 113 -22.61 -5.12 -14.09
C ARG A 113 -21.79 -5.01 -15.38
N ALA A 114 -22.45 -5.05 -16.54
CA ALA A 114 -21.77 -4.83 -17.81
C ALA A 114 -21.14 -3.42 -17.92
N ALA A 115 -21.78 -2.40 -17.33
CA ALA A 115 -21.22 -1.06 -17.23
C ALA A 115 -19.96 -1.01 -16.34
N VAL A 116 -19.94 -1.72 -15.21
CA VAL A 116 -18.76 -1.87 -14.35
C VAL A 116 -17.62 -2.58 -15.09
N ASP A 117 -17.91 -3.66 -15.82
CA ASP A 117 -16.90 -4.40 -16.57
C ASP A 117 -16.28 -3.54 -17.69
N GLU A 118 -17.10 -2.75 -18.39
CA GLU A 118 -16.62 -1.78 -19.39
C GLU A 118 -15.83 -0.63 -18.72
N GLY A 119 -16.23 -0.19 -17.53
CA GLY A 119 -15.50 0.79 -16.74
C GLY A 119 -14.09 0.33 -16.37
N GLU A 120 -13.93 -0.94 -15.97
CA GLU A 120 -12.61 -1.55 -15.72
C GLU A 120 -11.77 -1.61 -17.00
N ARG A 121 -12.39 -1.96 -18.14
CA ARG A 121 -11.71 -1.99 -19.43
C ARG A 121 -11.24 -0.60 -19.85
N LEU A 122 -12.06 0.43 -19.65
CA LEU A 122 -11.70 1.82 -19.90
C LEU A 122 -10.57 2.29 -18.98
N PHE A 123 -10.62 1.94 -17.70
CA PHE A 123 -9.57 2.24 -16.72
C PHE A 123 -8.19 1.75 -17.19
N ASP A 124 -8.11 0.53 -17.70
CA ASP A 124 -6.90 -0.01 -18.31
C ASP A 124 -6.54 0.72 -19.61
N ALA A 125 -7.51 0.87 -20.52
CA ALA A 125 -7.29 1.42 -21.85
C ALA A 125 -6.77 2.87 -21.85
N ILE A 126 -7.20 3.71 -20.90
CA ILE A 126 -6.73 5.09 -20.80
C ILE A 126 -5.41 5.23 -20.03
N GLY A 127 -4.89 4.13 -19.46
CA GLY A 127 -3.59 4.06 -18.82
C GLY A 127 -3.58 4.21 -17.30
N CYS A 128 -4.73 4.20 -16.62
CA CYS A 128 -4.76 4.26 -15.14
C CYS A 128 -4.06 3.05 -14.51
N ALA A 129 -4.20 1.88 -15.14
CA ALA A 129 -3.61 0.62 -14.69
C ALA A 129 -2.07 0.59 -14.76
N ARG A 130 -1.40 1.60 -15.35
CA ARG A 130 0.08 1.67 -15.38
C ARG A 130 0.68 1.87 -13.99
N CYS A 131 0.07 2.71 -13.16
CA CYS A 131 0.44 2.88 -11.75
C CYS A 131 -0.50 2.07 -10.85
N HIS A 132 -1.81 2.09 -11.13
CA HIS A 132 -2.80 1.34 -10.37
C HIS A 132 -2.94 -0.10 -10.88
N VAL A 133 -1.83 -0.84 -10.83
CA VAL A 133 -1.74 -2.20 -11.36
C VAL A 133 -2.76 -3.12 -10.69
N PRO A 134 -3.73 -3.70 -11.43
CA PRO A 134 -4.92 -4.32 -10.85
C PRO A 134 -4.64 -5.43 -9.85
N GLU A 135 -3.59 -6.22 -10.09
CA GLU A 135 -3.31 -7.41 -9.30
C GLU A 135 -1.80 -7.65 -9.16
N LEU A 136 -1.38 -8.06 -7.97
CA LEU A 136 -0.03 -8.58 -7.70
C LEU A 136 -0.13 -10.02 -7.20
N VAL A 137 0.86 -10.85 -7.54
CA VAL A 137 0.91 -12.26 -7.13
C VAL A 137 1.85 -12.43 -5.93
N LEU A 138 1.37 -13.08 -4.88
CA LEU A 138 2.15 -13.50 -3.72
C LEU A 138 2.48 -14.99 -3.82
N ASP A 139 3.76 -15.32 -3.78
CA ASP A 139 4.23 -16.72 -3.75
C ASP A 139 4.05 -17.35 -2.35
N ASP A 140 4.19 -16.53 -1.31
CA ASP A 140 4.02 -16.92 0.09
C ASP A 140 3.12 -15.92 0.83
N PRO A 141 1.94 -16.35 1.32
CA PRO A 141 1.05 -15.50 2.11
C PRO A 141 1.30 -15.63 3.62
N VAL A 142 2.39 -16.27 4.06
CA VAL A 142 2.77 -16.30 5.47
C VAL A 142 3.39 -14.96 5.87
N PHE A 143 2.65 -14.21 6.68
CA PHE A 143 3.17 -13.03 7.36
C PHE A 143 4.03 -13.46 8.55
N THR A 144 5.15 -12.78 8.79
CA THR A 144 6.06 -13.09 9.91
C THR A 144 6.24 -11.88 10.81
N GLU A 145 6.28 -12.15 12.13
CA GLU A 145 6.49 -11.13 13.16
C GLU A 145 7.45 -11.65 14.23
N PRO A 146 8.63 -11.02 14.42
CA PRO A 146 9.19 -9.93 13.61
C PRO A 146 9.40 -10.26 12.14
N GLY A 147 9.14 -9.29 11.26
CA GLY A 147 9.35 -9.41 9.82
C GLY A 147 10.81 -9.16 9.39
N PRO A 148 11.21 -9.68 8.21
CA PRO A 148 12.60 -9.61 7.73
C PRO A 148 13.07 -8.20 7.36
N PHE A 149 12.15 -7.26 7.13
CA PHE A 149 12.44 -5.88 6.73
C PHE A 149 12.38 -4.87 7.88
N HIS A 150 12.35 -5.34 9.13
CA HIS A 150 12.31 -4.45 10.29
C HIS A 150 13.61 -3.67 10.44
N THR A 151 13.48 -2.34 10.51
CA THR A 151 14.60 -1.42 10.68
C THR A 151 14.98 -1.27 12.15
N LYS A 152 16.16 -0.71 12.42
CA LYS A 152 16.66 -0.44 13.79
C LYS A 152 15.64 0.40 14.58
N GLY A 153 15.45 0.06 15.85
CA GLY A 153 14.43 0.68 16.72
C GLY A 153 13.09 -0.06 16.71
N ASN A 154 13.03 -1.19 16.01
CA ASN A 154 11.96 -2.18 16.06
C ASN A 154 12.59 -3.55 16.32
N LEU A 155 11.82 -4.47 16.92
CA LEU A 155 12.19 -5.85 17.15
C LEU A 155 12.42 -6.55 15.80
N ARG A 156 13.55 -7.25 15.65
CA ARG A 156 13.94 -7.94 14.42
C ARG A 156 14.01 -9.45 14.64
N PRO A 157 14.00 -10.27 13.57
CA PRO A 157 14.07 -11.72 13.70
C PRO A 157 15.25 -12.23 14.54
N GLY A 158 16.41 -11.58 14.48
CA GLY A 158 17.60 -11.96 15.25
C GLY A 158 17.55 -11.56 16.74
N ASP A 159 16.57 -10.75 17.14
CA ASP A 159 16.42 -10.29 18.53
C ASP A 159 15.53 -11.26 19.36
N VAL A 160 14.89 -12.26 18.72
CA VAL A 160 13.97 -13.21 19.35
C VAL A 160 14.38 -14.66 19.11
N PRO A 161 14.06 -15.59 20.02
CA PRO A 161 14.34 -17.01 19.80
C PRO A 161 13.42 -17.66 18.75
N ASN A 162 12.22 -17.10 18.54
CA ASN A 162 11.24 -17.62 17.60
C ASN A 162 10.51 -16.46 16.91
N VAL A 163 10.32 -16.57 15.60
CA VAL A 163 9.46 -15.68 14.79
C VAL A 163 8.07 -16.30 14.71
N VAL A 164 7.03 -15.49 14.86
CA VAL A 164 5.63 -15.93 14.69
C VAL A 164 5.27 -15.86 13.21
N GLY A 165 4.83 -16.98 12.63
CA GLY A 165 4.32 -17.04 11.26
C GLY A 165 2.80 -17.21 11.22
N VAL A 166 2.11 -16.41 10.42
CA VAL A 166 0.66 -16.44 10.25
C VAL A 166 0.30 -16.55 8.77
N ASP A 167 -0.33 -17.66 8.38
CA ASP A 167 -0.88 -17.82 7.02
C ASP A 167 -2.15 -16.97 6.86
N LEU A 168 -2.03 -15.85 6.15
CA LEU A 168 -3.12 -14.88 5.95
C LEU A 168 -4.31 -15.43 5.15
N THR A 169 -4.15 -16.59 4.49
CA THR A 169 -5.27 -17.27 3.80
C THR A 169 -6.12 -18.10 4.76
N ARG A 170 -5.61 -18.38 5.97
CA ARG A 170 -6.23 -19.29 6.95
C ARG A 170 -6.63 -18.59 8.25
N PHE A 171 -5.85 -17.60 8.69
CA PHE A 171 -6.03 -16.93 9.97
C PHE A 171 -6.71 -15.57 9.82
N GLY A 172 -7.37 -15.11 10.90
CA GLY A 172 -8.09 -13.84 10.94
C GLY A 172 -9.57 -13.95 10.56
N PRO A 173 -10.38 -12.91 10.85
CA PRO A 173 -11.74 -12.79 10.34
C PRO A 173 -11.78 -12.78 8.81
N GLY A 174 -12.93 -13.15 8.23
CA GLY A 174 -13.15 -13.05 6.79
C GLY A 174 -13.76 -11.71 6.37
N PRO A 175 -13.73 -11.39 5.08
CA PRO A 175 -13.25 -12.28 4.02
C PRO A 175 -11.72 -12.31 3.87
N ARG A 176 -11.23 -13.41 3.27
CA ARG A 176 -9.81 -13.66 2.97
C ARG A 176 -9.63 -14.00 1.49
N LEU A 177 -8.40 -13.89 1.01
CA LEU A 177 -8.01 -14.36 -0.31
C LEU A 177 -7.81 -15.87 -0.31
N ASP A 178 -8.21 -16.51 -1.41
CA ASP A 178 -7.97 -17.93 -1.64
C ASP A 178 -6.58 -18.17 -2.23
N ARG A 179 -6.01 -19.36 -1.95
CA ARG A 179 -4.83 -19.85 -2.65
C ARG A 179 -5.23 -20.44 -3.99
N GLU A 180 -4.45 -20.13 -5.01
CA GLU A 180 -4.51 -20.76 -6.31
C GLU A 180 -4.02 -22.22 -6.25
N ARG A 181 -4.25 -22.98 -7.32
CA ARG A 181 -3.85 -24.40 -7.39
C ARG A 181 -2.33 -24.61 -7.28
N ASP A 182 -1.54 -23.64 -7.70
CA ASP A 182 -0.07 -23.65 -7.62
C ASP A 182 0.47 -23.14 -6.27
N GLY A 183 -0.42 -22.76 -5.34
CA GLY A 183 -0.07 -22.29 -4.00
C GLY A 183 0.08 -20.77 -3.88
N THR A 184 0.13 -20.05 -5.01
CA THR A 184 0.19 -18.58 -5.05
C THR A 184 -1.12 -17.95 -4.58
N VAL A 185 -1.09 -16.65 -4.28
CA VAL A 185 -2.26 -15.85 -3.95
C VAL A 185 -2.29 -14.62 -4.84
N ARG A 186 -3.40 -14.44 -5.55
CA ARG A 186 -3.67 -13.23 -6.33
C ARG A 186 -4.25 -12.15 -5.43
N VAL A 187 -3.66 -10.95 -5.47
CA VAL A 187 -4.06 -9.83 -4.62
C VAL A 187 -4.53 -8.67 -5.50
N PRO A 188 -5.84 -8.36 -5.55
CA PRO A 188 -6.40 -7.32 -6.42
C PRO A 188 -6.18 -5.93 -5.81
N VAL A 189 -4.92 -5.51 -5.71
CA VAL A 189 -4.48 -4.39 -4.88
C VAL A 189 -4.55 -3.01 -5.56
N TYR A 190 -4.51 -2.95 -6.90
CA TYR A 190 -4.56 -1.71 -7.70
C TYR A 190 -3.46 -0.70 -7.34
N THR A 191 -2.21 -1.16 -7.33
CA THR A 191 -1.02 -0.34 -7.07
C THR A 191 0.24 -1.05 -7.53
N ASP A 192 1.22 -0.27 -7.96
CA ASP A 192 2.60 -0.67 -8.24
C ASP A 192 3.55 -0.44 -7.04
N PHE A 193 3.06 0.18 -5.97
CA PHE A 193 3.84 0.63 -4.80
C PHE A 193 5.05 1.51 -5.16
N LYS A 194 5.01 2.22 -6.29
CA LYS A 194 6.01 3.23 -6.66
C LYS A 194 5.56 4.62 -6.20
N ARG A 195 6.53 5.50 -6.03
CA ARG A 195 6.30 6.94 -5.87
C ARG A 195 6.26 7.61 -7.24
N HIS A 196 5.29 8.50 -7.43
CA HIS A 196 5.10 9.27 -8.65
C HIS A 196 4.90 10.75 -8.34
N ASP A 197 5.29 11.61 -9.28
CA ASP A 197 4.91 13.02 -9.24
C ASP A 197 3.42 13.19 -9.56
N LEU A 198 2.63 13.64 -8.57
CA LEU A 198 1.20 13.95 -8.75
C LEU A 198 0.95 15.39 -9.26
N GLY A 199 2.01 16.15 -9.52
CA GLY A 199 1.95 17.49 -10.06
C GLY A 199 1.56 18.58 -9.06
N PRO A 200 1.51 19.85 -9.51
CA PRO A 200 1.42 21.02 -8.63
C PRO A 200 0.17 21.08 -7.74
N LEU A 201 -0.96 20.50 -8.17
CA LEU A 201 -2.20 20.51 -7.39
C LEU A 201 -2.09 19.66 -6.11
N CYS A 202 -1.26 18.61 -6.15
CA CYS A 202 -1.02 17.68 -5.06
C CYS A 202 0.33 17.93 -4.34
N ASN A 203 1.25 18.70 -4.93
CA ASN A 203 2.51 19.08 -4.27
C ASN A 203 2.31 20.25 -3.27
N ASN A 204 1.62 19.98 -2.16
CA ASN A 204 1.35 20.95 -1.08
C ASN A 204 2.12 20.66 0.22
N GLU A 205 2.97 19.63 0.24
CA GLU A 205 3.84 19.32 1.38
C GLU A 205 4.94 20.37 1.51
N LYS A 206 5.20 20.84 2.73
CA LYS A 206 6.23 21.87 3.01
C LYS A 206 7.59 21.28 3.36
N LEU A 207 7.61 20.02 3.79
CA LEU A 207 8.81 19.33 4.26
C LEU A 207 8.94 18.00 3.54
N GLN A 208 10.18 17.63 3.24
CA GLN A 208 10.49 16.28 2.78
C GLN A 208 10.31 15.30 3.95
N GLN A 209 9.75 14.14 3.66
CA GLN A 209 9.61 13.05 4.63
C GLN A 209 10.65 11.99 4.28
N ALA A 210 11.60 11.74 5.18
CA ALA A 210 12.71 10.80 4.96
C ALA A 210 13.46 11.02 3.62
N GLY A 211 13.68 12.29 3.24
CA GLY A 211 14.37 12.66 2.00
C GLY A 211 13.53 12.56 0.71
N VAL A 212 12.30 12.07 0.79
CA VAL A 212 11.39 12.01 -0.37
C VAL A 212 10.91 13.43 -0.73
N ALA A 213 11.05 13.79 -2.02
CA ALA A 213 10.62 15.07 -2.53
C ALA A 213 9.12 15.34 -2.27
N THR A 214 8.77 16.62 -2.06
CA THR A 214 7.42 17.03 -1.65
C THR A 214 6.34 16.70 -2.68
N GLY A 215 6.68 16.63 -3.97
CA GLY A 215 5.76 16.29 -5.06
C GLY A 215 5.56 14.80 -5.31
N LEU A 216 6.41 13.93 -4.74
CA LEU A 216 6.35 12.49 -4.97
C LEU A 216 5.46 11.79 -3.95
N PHE A 217 4.53 10.95 -4.40
CA PHE A 217 3.61 10.21 -3.53
C PHE A 217 3.50 8.77 -3.97
N LEU A 218 3.34 7.86 -3.00
CA LEU A 218 3.11 6.45 -3.26
C LEU A 218 1.78 6.25 -3.99
N THR A 219 1.74 5.44 -5.04
CA THR A 219 0.48 4.95 -5.61
C THR A 219 -0.27 4.17 -4.54
N ARG A 220 -1.33 4.74 -3.97
CA ARG A 220 -2.11 4.04 -2.94
C ARG A 220 -2.93 2.92 -3.57
N LYS A 221 -3.12 1.82 -2.82
CA LYS A 221 -4.04 0.74 -3.21
C LYS A 221 -5.42 1.35 -3.49
N LEU A 222 -6.03 1.01 -4.63
CA LEU A 222 -7.45 1.29 -4.83
C LEU A 222 -8.33 0.19 -4.23
N TRP A 223 -7.74 -0.91 -3.76
CA TRP A 223 -8.52 -1.94 -3.11
C TRP A 223 -9.17 -1.45 -1.81
N GLY A 224 -10.50 -1.37 -1.81
CA GLY A 224 -11.32 -0.89 -0.68
C GLY A 224 -11.50 0.62 -0.59
N PHE A 225 -10.85 1.40 -1.46
CA PHE A 225 -10.72 2.85 -1.30
C PHE A 225 -12.05 3.61 -1.39
N ALA A 226 -13.07 3.06 -2.07
CA ALA A 226 -14.36 3.74 -2.22
C ALA A 226 -15.11 3.85 -0.87
N SER A 227 -14.70 3.07 0.14
CA SER A 227 -15.19 3.16 1.52
C SER A 227 -14.40 4.15 2.39
N GLU A 228 -13.39 4.83 1.84
CA GLU A 228 -12.46 5.69 2.59
C GLU A 228 -12.45 7.17 2.09
N PRO A 229 -13.60 7.86 1.92
CA PRO A 229 -13.58 9.28 1.60
C PRO A 229 -13.11 10.13 2.80
N THR A 230 -12.50 11.29 2.61
CA THR A 230 -12.15 11.97 1.35
C THR A 230 -10.83 11.45 0.74
N TYR A 231 -10.60 11.76 -0.54
CA TYR A 231 -9.52 11.20 -1.34
C TYR A 231 -8.29 12.13 -1.45
N LEU A 232 -7.20 11.53 -1.93
CA LEU A 232 -5.84 12.10 -1.98
C LEU A 232 -5.21 12.28 -0.60
N HIS A 233 -3.90 12.49 -0.57
CA HIS A 233 -3.11 12.55 0.67
C HIS A 233 -3.54 13.69 1.61
N HIS A 234 -4.06 14.79 1.05
CA HIS A 234 -4.54 15.94 1.81
C HIS A 234 -6.08 15.97 1.99
N GLY A 235 -6.82 14.97 1.49
CA GLY A 235 -8.26 14.86 1.69
C GLY A 235 -9.13 15.95 1.03
N ARG A 236 -8.66 16.62 -0.04
CA ARG A 236 -9.37 17.75 -0.67
C ARG A 236 -10.35 17.31 -1.77
N ALA A 237 -10.25 16.07 -2.23
CA ALA A 237 -11.18 15.52 -3.20
C ALA A 237 -12.32 14.79 -2.47
N THR A 238 -13.54 15.31 -2.55
CA THR A 238 -14.71 14.71 -1.90
C THR A 238 -15.40 13.66 -2.77
N THR A 239 -15.08 13.62 -4.07
CA THR A 239 -15.57 12.62 -5.01
C THR A 239 -14.41 11.92 -5.74
N ILE A 240 -14.68 10.70 -6.25
CA ILE A 240 -13.72 9.95 -7.08
C ILE A 240 -13.35 10.75 -8.33
N ARG A 241 -14.32 11.45 -8.93
CA ARG A 241 -14.09 12.33 -10.08
C ARG A 241 -13.12 13.45 -9.72
N ASP A 242 -13.32 14.15 -8.60
CA ASP A 242 -12.40 15.20 -8.17
C ASP A 242 -10.99 14.65 -7.95
N ALA A 243 -10.88 13.44 -7.40
CA ALA A 243 -9.59 12.79 -7.23
C ALA A 243 -8.89 12.59 -8.57
N ILE A 244 -9.58 12.03 -9.57
CA ILE A 244 -9.05 11.84 -10.94
C ILE A 244 -8.64 13.20 -11.55
N GLU A 245 -9.48 14.23 -11.41
CA GLU A 245 -9.24 15.55 -11.98
C GLU A 245 -8.04 16.28 -11.35
N MET A 246 -7.70 15.95 -10.09
CA MET A 246 -6.53 16.51 -9.40
C MET A 246 -5.22 15.78 -9.70
N HIS A 247 -5.24 14.62 -10.36
CA HIS A 247 -4.01 13.96 -10.81
C HIS A 247 -3.32 14.81 -11.89
N GLY A 248 -2.04 15.08 -11.71
CA GLY A 248 -1.19 15.74 -12.71
C GLY A 248 0.17 15.07 -12.76
N GLY A 249 1.22 15.81 -13.13
CA GLY A 249 2.59 15.29 -13.18
C GLY A 249 2.68 14.11 -14.14
N GLU A 250 3.11 12.95 -13.64
CA GLU A 250 3.23 11.73 -14.43
C GLU A 250 1.87 11.20 -14.94
N ALA A 251 0.76 11.58 -14.30
CA ALA A 251 -0.59 11.15 -14.68
C ALA A 251 -1.34 12.15 -15.58
N GLU A 252 -0.68 13.23 -16.06
CA GLU A 252 -1.33 14.29 -16.83
C GLU A 252 -2.03 13.77 -18.10
N ASP A 253 -1.35 12.92 -18.86
CA ASP A 253 -1.90 12.34 -20.10
C ASP A 253 -3.08 11.41 -19.81
N THR A 254 -2.99 10.60 -18.76
CA THR A 254 -4.08 9.72 -18.30
C THR A 254 -5.30 10.52 -17.83
N ARG A 255 -5.09 11.63 -17.10
CA ARG A 255 -6.18 12.55 -16.71
C ARG A 255 -6.84 13.16 -17.95
N ARG A 256 -6.05 13.62 -18.93
CA ARG A 256 -6.60 14.17 -20.17
C ARG A 256 -7.42 13.13 -20.93
N ALA A 257 -6.93 11.89 -21.03
CA ALA A 257 -7.68 10.79 -21.65
C ALA A 257 -9.02 10.53 -20.94
N PHE A 258 -9.08 10.60 -19.60
CA PHE A 258 -10.35 10.54 -18.87
C PHE A 258 -11.31 11.67 -19.26
N ARG A 259 -10.82 12.91 -19.41
CA ARG A 259 -11.65 14.06 -19.85
C ARG A 259 -12.18 13.92 -21.27
N GLU A 260 -11.45 13.21 -22.13
CA GLU A 260 -11.84 12.95 -23.53
C GLU A 260 -12.88 11.83 -23.67
N LEU A 261 -13.04 10.97 -22.66
CA LEU A 261 -14.14 10.00 -22.61
C LEU A 261 -15.49 10.72 -22.63
N ASP A 262 -16.47 10.12 -23.30
CA ASP A 262 -17.83 10.65 -23.26
C ASP A 262 -18.43 10.52 -21.83
N PRO A 263 -19.50 11.28 -21.51
CA PRO A 263 -20.06 11.28 -20.15
C PRO A 263 -20.51 9.90 -19.64
N LYS A 264 -20.95 9.01 -20.54
CA LYS A 264 -21.38 7.65 -20.18
C LYS A 264 -20.18 6.78 -19.85
N GLN A 265 -19.11 6.87 -20.64
CA GLN A 265 -17.85 6.18 -20.39
C GLN A 265 -17.20 6.63 -19.07
N GLN A 266 -17.21 7.94 -18.78
CA GLN A 266 -16.75 8.45 -17.49
C GLN A 266 -17.58 7.87 -16.34
N ALA A 267 -18.91 7.83 -16.46
CA ALA A 267 -19.78 7.24 -15.44
C ALA A 267 -19.47 5.76 -15.22
N MET A 268 -19.29 4.96 -16.28
CA MET A 268 -18.91 3.55 -16.18
C MET A 268 -17.61 3.34 -15.41
N MET A 269 -16.59 4.18 -15.65
CA MET A 269 -15.32 4.10 -14.93
C MET A 269 -15.47 4.48 -13.45
N LEU A 270 -16.30 5.49 -13.15
CA LEU A 270 -16.62 5.87 -11.77
C LEU A 270 -17.42 4.77 -11.05
N ASP A 271 -18.35 4.11 -11.74
CA ASP A 271 -19.12 2.97 -11.21
C ASP A 271 -18.19 1.80 -10.88
N PHE A 272 -17.26 1.47 -11.80
CA PHE A 272 -16.22 0.47 -11.56
C PHE A 272 -15.42 0.77 -10.29
N LEU A 273 -14.87 1.97 -10.19
CA LEU A 273 -14.10 2.41 -9.03
C LEU A 273 -14.94 2.38 -7.75
N GLY A 274 -16.21 2.77 -7.85
CA GLY A 274 -17.17 2.71 -6.76
C GLY A 274 -17.45 1.29 -6.24
N THR A 275 -17.14 0.25 -7.02
CA THR A 275 -17.27 -1.14 -6.53
C THR A 275 -16.16 -1.53 -5.54
N LEU A 276 -15.01 -0.87 -5.55
CA LEU A 276 -13.83 -1.23 -4.75
C LEU A 276 -14.00 -0.81 -3.28
N GLN A 277 -14.66 -1.65 -2.48
CA GLN A 277 -15.14 -1.33 -1.13
C GLN A 277 -14.61 -2.30 -0.07
N VAL A 278 -14.58 -1.84 1.18
CA VAL A 278 -14.47 -2.73 2.34
C VAL A 278 -15.75 -3.58 2.40
N LEU A 279 -15.58 -4.89 2.59
CA LEU A 279 -16.70 -5.82 2.70
C LEU A 279 -17.06 -6.05 4.17
N ASP A 280 -18.33 -6.35 4.42
CA ASP A 280 -18.79 -6.73 5.75
C ASP A 280 -18.04 -7.97 6.27
N VAL A 281 -17.73 -7.96 7.57
CA VAL A 281 -17.06 -9.07 8.23
C VAL A 281 -17.97 -10.29 8.23
N GLY A 282 -17.50 -11.40 7.67
CA GLY A 282 -18.28 -12.63 7.56
C GLY A 282 -17.43 -13.82 7.11
N PRO A 283 -18.01 -15.05 7.09
CA PRO A 283 -17.30 -16.25 6.64
C PRO A 283 -17.06 -16.29 5.12
N SER A 284 -17.51 -15.27 4.38
CA SER A 284 -17.37 -15.14 2.93
C SER A 284 -15.90 -15.14 2.50
N ARG A 285 -15.64 -15.59 1.27
CA ARG A 285 -14.31 -15.57 0.64
C ARG A 285 -14.35 -14.60 -0.54
N VAL A 286 -13.29 -13.82 -0.75
CA VAL A 286 -13.18 -12.99 -1.96
C VAL A 286 -12.51 -13.83 -3.04
N ARG A 287 -13.24 -14.15 -4.12
CA ARG A 287 -12.64 -14.74 -5.32
C ARG A 287 -12.03 -13.63 -6.17
N THR A 288 -10.78 -13.81 -6.57
CA THR A 288 -10.09 -12.97 -7.55
C THR A 288 -10.46 -13.45 -8.95
N ARG A 289 -11.54 -12.86 -9.49
CA ARG A 289 -12.15 -13.17 -10.80
C ARG A 289 -12.78 -14.57 -10.93
#